data_AF-A0A3M2AI74-F1
#
_entry.id   AF-A0A3M2AI74-F1
#
_cell.length_a   1.000
_cell.length_b   1.000
_cell.length_c   1.000
_cell.angle_alpha   90.00
_cell.angle_beta   90.00
_cell.angle_gamma   90.00
#
_symmetry.space_group_name_H-M   'P 1'
#
loop_
_entity.id
_entity.type
_entity.pdbx_description
1 polymer ?
#
loop_
_entity_poly.entity_id
_entity_poly.type
_entity_poly.pdbx_seq_one_letter_code
_entity_poly.pdbx_strand_id
1 'polypeptide(L)' 'MSFRFWRRIKIAPGATLNLSKSGGSLSFGPRGAKFTVGSRGKRATVGIQGTGLFYT' A
#
# COMPACT_ATOMS: atom_id res chain seq x y z
N MET A 1 24.67 10.93 -12.17
CA MET A 1 23.93 9.66 -11.96
C MET A 1 23.15 9.74 -10.65
N SER A 2 21.83 9.83 -10.68
CA SER A 2 21.02 9.99 -9.46
C SER A 2 20.68 8.63 -8.85
N PHE A 3 21.00 8.44 -7.56
CA PHE A 3 20.60 7.27 -6.77
C PHE A 3 19.07 7.09 -6.83
N ARG A 4 18.61 6.12 -7.62
CA ARG A 4 17.19 5.70 -7.68
C ARG A 4 16.95 4.69 -6.58
N PHE A 5 16.65 5.18 -5.38
CA PHE A 5 16.27 4.33 -4.25
C PHE A 5 14.79 4.00 -4.33
N TRP A 6 14.49 2.74 -4.68
CA TRP A 6 13.17 2.15 -4.57
C TRP A 6 13.31 0.72 -4.05
N ARG A 7 12.62 0.40 -2.95
CA ARG A 7 12.68 -0.92 -2.33
C ARG A 7 11.28 -1.32 -1.85
N ARG A 8 10.79 -2.45 -2.31
CA ARG A 8 9.55 -3.07 -1.82
C ARG A 8 9.91 -4.22 -0.88
N ILE A 9 9.46 -4.14 0.36
CA ILE A 9 9.68 -5.14 1.41
C ILE A 9 8.33 -5.72 1.79
N LYS A 10 8.17 -7.04 1.73
CA LYS A 10 6.98 -7.73 2.25
C LYS A 10 7.26 -8.08 3.71
N ILE A 11 6.46 -7.54 4.63
CA ILE A 11 6.66 -7.72 6.08
C ILE A 11 5.83 -8.90 6.59
N ALA A 12 4.61 -9.04 6.08
CA ALA A 12 3.69 -10.11 6.43
C ALA A 12 2.79 -10.46 5.22
N PRO A 13 2.15 -11.64 5.20
CA PRO A 13 1.07 -11.91 4.25
C PRO A 13 -0.02 -10.84 4.38
N GLY A 14 -0.25 -10.07 3.31
CA GLY A 14 -1.18 -8.94 3.32
C GLY A 14 -0.56 -7.58 3.69
N ALA A 15 0.72 -7.51 4.09
CA ALA A 15 1.42 -6.26 4.40
C ALA A 15 2.71 -6.08 3.57
N THR A 16 2.79 -4.96 2.86
CA THR A 16 3.92 -4.56 2.01
C THR A 16 4.33 -3.13 2.29
N LEU A 17 5.62 -2.90 2.45
CA LEU A 17 6.22 -1.60 2.66
C LEU A 17 7.01 -1.21 1.39
N ASN A 18 6.60 -0.13 0.73
CA ASN A 18 7.33 0.49 -0.37
C ASN A 18 8.13 1.69 0.15
N LEU A 19 9.44 1.59 0.10
CA LEU A 19 10.38 2.68 0.39
C LEU A 19 10.81 3.31 -0.93
N SER A 20 10.73 4.64 -1.00
CA SER A 20 11.24 5.43 -2.11
C SER A 20 11.99 6.65 -1.60
N LYS A 21 12.79 7.28 -2.46
CA LYS A 21 13.51 8.52 -2.13
C LYS A 21 12.59 9.65 -1.65
N SER A 22 11.34 9.71 -2.14
CA SER A 22 10.34 10.72 -1.76
C SER A 22 9.52 10.37 -0.51
N GLY A 23 9.76 9.20 0.07
CA GLY A 23 9.07 8.73 1.27
C GLY A 23 8.59 7.28 1.18
N GLY A 24 8.23 6.73 2.34
CA GLY A 24 7.69 5.38 2.47
C GLY A 24 6.17 5.33 2.31
N SER A 25 5.66 4.16 1.92
CA SER A 25 4.24 3.80 2.01
C SER A 25 4.10 2.35 2.48
N LEU A 26 3.23 2.11 3.45
CA LEU A 26 2.90 0.82 4.00
C LEU A 26 1.48 0.48 3.55
N SER A 27 1.32 -0.58 2.77
CA SER A 27 0.02 -1.14 2.44
C SER A 27 -0.21 -2.40 3.26
N PHE A 28 -1.30 -2.48 4.01
CA PHE A 28 -1.68 -3.64 4.82
C PHE A 28 -3.17 -3.91 4.75
N GLY A 29 -3.54 -5.18 4.61
CA GLY A 29 -4.92 -5.64 4.73
C GLY A 29 -5.28 -6.83 3.82
N PRO A 30 -6.36 -7.56 4.15
CA PRO A 30 -6.84 -8.70 3.37
C PRO A 30 -7.44 -8.28 2.02
N ARG A 31 -7.76 -9.27 1.17
CA ARG A 31 -8.57 -9.02 -0.04
C ARG A 31 -9.89 -8.35 0.38
N GLY A 32 -10.32 -7.30 -0.32
CA GLY A 32 -11.52 -6.52 0.02
C GLY A 32 -11.32 -5.40 1.06
N ALA A 33 -10.25 -5.38 1.85
CA ALA A 33 -9.98 -4.28 2.78
C ALA A 33 -8.48 -4.00 2.83
N LYS A 34 -8.02 -3.01 2.07
CA LYS A 34 -6.61 -2.65 1.91
C LYS A 34 -6.37 -1.23 2.40
N PHE A 35 -5.61 -1.10 3.47
CA PHE A 35 -5.21 0.18 4.03
C PHE A 35 -3.80 0.53 3.55
N THR A 36 -3.58 1.74 3.05
CA THR A 36 -2.27 2.23 2.60
C THR A 36 -1.94 3.52 3.31
N VAL A 37 -0.85 3.54 4.08
CA VAL A 37 -0.36 4.71 4.81
C VAL A 37 0.97 5.10 4.22
N GLY A 38 1.09 6.30 3.67
CA GLY A 38 2.37 6.77 3.16
C GLY A 38 2.60 8.25 3.38
N SER A 39 3.78 8.67 2.92
CA SER A 39 4.24 10.07 2.89
C SER A 39 3.26 11.06 2.25
N ARG A 40 2.38 10.59 1.34
CA ARG A 40 1.37 11.42 0.66
C ARG A 40 -0.02 11.37 1.33
N GLY A 41 -0.20 10.56 2.38
CA GLY A 41 -1.46 10.43 3.11
C GLY A 41 -1.87 8.99 3.42
N LYS A 42 -3.05 8.86 4.02
CA LYS A 42 -3.69 7.58 4.36
C LYS A 42 -4.79 7.31 3.33
N ARG A 43 -4.79 6.15 2.71
CA ARG A 43 -5.80 5.69 1.75
C ARG A 43 -6.38 4.38 2.24
N ALA A 44 -7.70 4.32 2.41
CA ALA A 44 -8.39 3.14 2.90
C ALA A 44 -9.27 2.59 1.79
N THR A 45 -8.85 1.49 1.18
CA THR A 45 -9.66 0.81 0.18
C THR A 45 -10.50 -0.25 0.87
N VAL A 46 -11.82 -0.11 0.83
CA VAL A 46 -12.78 -1.09 1.32
C VAL A 46 -13.73 -1.43 0.20
N GLY A 47 -13.89 -2.71 -0.10
CA GLY A 47 -14.71 -3.19 -1.19
C GLY A 47 -15.29 -4.56 -0.87
N ILE A 48 -16.48 -4.79 -1.40
CA ILE A 48 -17.16 -6.07 -1.24
C ILE A 48 -16.57 -7.02 -2.27
N GLN A 49 -15.91 -8.08 -1.81
CA GLN A 49 -15.33 -9.08 -2.71
C GLN A 49 -16.44 -9.75 -3.53
N GLY A 50 -16.22 -9.90 -4.83
CA GLY A 50 -17.17 -10.57 -5.75
C GLY A 50 -18.20 -9.65 -6.40
N THR A 51 -18.38 -8.40 -5.94
CA THR A 51 -19.33 -7.46 -6.56
C THR A 51 -18.67 -6.40 -7.45
N GLY A 52 -17.33 -6.31 -7.43
CA GLY A 52 -16.59 -5.28 -8.17
C GLY A 52 -16.71 -3.87 -7.58
N LEU A 53 -17.42 -3.72 -6.46
CA LEU A 53 -17.58 -2.44 -5.77
C LEU A 53 -16.41 -2.22 -4.81
N PHE A 54 -15.62 -1.19 -5.10
CA PHE A 54 -14.50 -0.74 -4.26
C PHE A 54 -14.65 0.74 -3.94
N TYR A 55 -14.49 1.08 -2.68
CA TYR A 55 -14.43 2.44 -2.15
C TYR A 55 -12.99 2.73 -1.71
N THR A 56 -12.47 3.95 -1.93
CA THR A 56 -11.04 4.31 -1.74
C THR A 56 -10.81 5.55 -0.91
#